data_AF-A0A832G3I6-F1
#
_entry.id   AF-A0A832G3I6-F1
#
_cell.length_a   1.000
_cell.length_b   1.000
_cell.length_c   1.000
_cell.angle_alpha   90.00
_cell.angle_beta   90.00
_cell.angle_gamma   90.00
#
_symmetry.space_group_name_H-M   'P 1'
#
loop_
_entity.id
_entity.type
_entity.pdbx_description
1 polymer ?
#
loop_
_entity_poly.entity_id
_entity_poly.type
_entity_poly.pdbx_seq_one_letter_code
_entity_poly.pdbx_strand_id
1 'polypeptide(L)'
;MMAGLVIVGHGSQLSHYREVMEKHRERIEKTGMFEEVKIAFAARKRRPSPDEAIRSMKSDVVYVVPLFISYGLHVTEDLPEILGFPKGEGRKEGFFEGKKVIICEPIGEDKLVTLAIINSVFKVL
;
A
#
# COMPACT_ATOMS: atom_id res chain seq x y z
N MET A 1 -10.21 -16.48 -8.67
CA MET A 1 -8.95 -15.74 -8.48
C MET A 1 -9.04 -15.05 -7.14
N MET A 2 -8.09 -15.32 -6.23
CA MET A 2 -8.04 -14.67 -4.91
C MET A 2 -7.30 -13.34 -5.02
N ALA A 3 -7.95 -12.25 -4.60
CA ALA A 3 -7.41 -10.89 -4.69
C ALA A 3 -6.90 -10.40 -3.33
N GLY A 4 -5.63 -10.06 -3.29
CA GLY A 4 -4.96 -9.53 -2.11
C GLY A 4 -4.72 -8.03 -2.20
N LEU A 5 -4.65 -7.36 -1.05
CA LEU A 5 -4.22 -5.97 -0.92
C LEU A 5 -3.01 -5.85 0.02
N VAL A 6 -1.99 -5.12 -0.42
CA VAL A 6 -0.88 -4.66 0.43
C VAL A 6 -0.89 -3.14 0.50
N ILE A 7 -1.07 -2.59 1.69
CA ILE A 7 -0.95 -1.16 1.96
C ILE A 7 0.51 -0.85 2.28
N VAL A 8 1.18 -0.07 1.44
CA VAL A 8 2.60 0.25 1.60
C VAL A 8 2.78 1.64 2.17
N GLY A 9 3.38 1.74 3.35
CA GLY A 9 3.74 3.01 3.97
C GLY A 9 5.25 3.26 3.97
N HIS A 10 5.67 4.44 4.42
CA HIS A 10 7.09 4.78 4.54
C HIS A 10 7.78 4.01 5.69
N GLY A 11 7.08 3.84 6.83
CA GLY A 11 7.66 3.19 8.00
C GLY A 11 8.36 4.16 8.96
N SER A 12 7.68 5.28 9.25
CA SER A 12 8.07 6.24 10.30
C SER A 12 8.50 5.54 11.59
N GLN A 13 9.42 6.17 12.34
CA GLN A 13 9.84 5.65 13.64
C GLN A 13 8.77 5.74 14.73
N LEU A 14 7.77 6.59 14.52
CA LEU A 14 6.68 6.77 15.46
C LEU A 14 5.72 5.57 15.39
N SER A 15 5.42 4.98 16.56
CA SER A 15 4.49 3.84 16.68
C SER A 15 3.13 4.14 16.07
N HIS A 16 2.66 5.38 16.22
CA HIS A 16 1.36 5.82 15.75
C HIS A 16 1.15 5.64 14.24
N TYR A 17 2.20 5.76 13.42
CA TYR A 17 2.08 5.58 11.97
C TYR A 17 1.69 4.13 11.63
N ARG A 18 2.29 3.15 12.33
CA ARG A 18 1.91 1.74 12.17
C ARG A 18 0.48 1.50 12.63
N GLU A 19 0.08 2.05 13.78
CA GLU A 19 -1.29 1.90 14.30
C GLU A 19 -2.34 2.41 13.31
N VAL A 20 -2.08 3.55 12.64
CA VAL A 20 -2.97 4.08 11.61
C VAL A 20 -3.06 3.13 10.42
N MET A 21 -1.94 2.60 9.93
CA MET A 21 -1.94 1.61 8.85
C MET A 21 -2.72 0.35 9.22
N GLU A 22 -2.54 -0.17 10.43
CA GLU A 22 -3.28 -1.33 10.93
C GLU A 22 -4.78 -1.05 11.01
N LYS A 23 -5.20 0.14 11.45
CA LYS A 23 -6.61 0.54 11.41
C LYS A 23 -7.20 0.51 9.99
N HIS A 24 -6.44 0.96 8.99
CA HIS A 24 -6.89 0.89 7.60
C HIS A 24 -6.97 -0.55 7.10
N ARG A 25 -5.96 -1.38 7.42
CA ARG A 25 -5.96 -2.82 7.13
C ARG A 25 -7.22 -3.50 7.69
N GLU A 26 -7.49 -3.34 8.97
CA GLU A 26 -8.67 -3.91 9.64
C GLU A 26 -10.00 -3.41 9.06
N ARG A 27 -10.09 -2.11 8.76
CA ARG A 27 -11.30 -1.53 8.15
C ARG A 27 -11.57 -2.17 6.79
N ILE A 28 -10.54 -2.35 5.97
CA ILE A 28 -10.69 -2.95 4.64
C ILE A 28 -10.99 -4.44 4.74
N GLU A 29 -10.36 -5.19 5.65
CA GLU A 29 -10.70 -6.61 5.86
C GLU A 29 -12.18 -6.80 6.19
N LYS A 30 -12.74 -5.93 7.05
CA LYS A 30 -14.17 -5.98 7.43
C LYS A 30 -15.12 -5.74 6.26
N THR A 31 -14.67 -5.17 5.15
CA THR A 31 -15.49 -4.99 3.95
C THR A 31 -15.68 -6.27 3.15
N GLY A 32 -14.79 -7.27 3.32
CA GLY A 32 -14.78 -8.48 2.51
C GLY A 32 -14.43 -8.28 1.03
N MET A 33 -13.93 -7.09 0.63
CA MET A 33 -13.58 -6.80 -0.77
C MET A 33 -12.28 -7.48 -1.24
N PHE A 34 -11.43 -7.89 -0.31
CA PHE A 34 -10.18 -8.62 -0.56
C PHE A 34 -10.11 -9.80 0.41
N GLU A 35 -9.61 -10.94 -0.07
CA GLU A 35 -9.45 -12.16 0.74
C GLU A 35 -8.31 -12.04 1.74
N GLU A 36 -7.31 -11.20 1.45
CA GLU A 36 -6.17 -10.93 2.33
C GLU A 36 -5.78 -9.46 2.27
N VAL A 37 -5.60 -8.82 3.42
CA VAL A 37 -5.08 -7.44 3.51
C VAL A 37 -3.87 -7.42 4.43
N LYS A 38 -2.73 -6.92 3.93
CA LYS A 38 -1.49 -6.76 4.70
C LYS A 38 -1.00 -5.33 4.66
N ILE A 39 -0.16 -4.97 5.62
CA ILE A 39 0.63 -3.74 5.58
C ILE A 39 2.09 -4.09 5.30
N ALA A 40 2.81 -3.19 4.64
CA ALA A 40 4.25 -3.30 4.41
C ALA A 40 4.91 -1.92 4.39
N PHE A 41 6.24 -1.89 4.42
CA PHE A 41 6.99 -0.65 4.51
C PHE A 41 8.07 -0.53 3.43
N ALA A 42 7.99 0.52 2.60
CA ALA A 42 9.01 0.87 1.61
C ALA A 42 10.19 1.61 2.27
N ALA A 43 10.81 0.99 3.28
CA ALA A 43 12.02 1.48 3.92
C ALA A 43 12.92 0.33 4.36
N ARG A 44 14.22 0.45 4.05
CA ARG A 44 15.23 -0.62 4.23
C ARG A 44 15.28 -1.24 5.63
N LYS A 45 14.96 -0.48 6.68
CA LYS A 45 15.04 -0.91 8.10
C LYS A 45 13.70 -1.26 8.73
N ARG A 46 12.62 -1.35 7.94
CA ARG A 46 11.27 -1.65 8.45
C ARG A 46 10.76 -2.97 7.88
N ARG A 47 9.92 -3.63 8.68
CA ARG A 47 9.41 -4.98 8.42
C ARG A 47 7.91 -5.07 8.77
N PRO A 48 7.11 -5.82 8.01
CA PRO A 48 7.51 -6.54 6.79
C PRO A 48 7.78 -5.58 5.61
N SER A 49 8.69 -5.95 4.73
CA SER A 49 8.88 -5.26 3.43
C SER A 49 7.82 -5.72 2.42
N PRO A 50 7.56 -4.95 1.34
CA PRO A 50 6.56 -5.32 0.32
C PRO A 50 6.71 -6.73 -0.24
N ASP A 51 7.94 -7.16 -0.53
CA ASP A 51 8.25 -8.50 -1.02
C ASP A 51 7.93 -9.59 0.01
N GLU A 52 8.29 -9.39 1.29
CA GLU A 52 7.94 -10.31 2.38
C GLU A 52 6.43 -10.42 2.58
N ALA A 53 5.71 -9.29 2.51
CA ALA A 53 4.26 -9.26 2.62
C ALA A 53 3.62 -10.08 1.48
N ILE A 54 4.01 -9.84 0.23
CA ILE A 54 3.50 -10.56 -0.95
C ILE A 54 3.83 -12.06 -0.87
N ARG A 55 5.05 -12.44 -0.47
CA ARG A 55 5.43 -13.86 -0.29
C ARG A 55 4.50 -14.56 0.69
N SER A 56 4.13 -13.90 1.78
CA SER A 56 3.27 -14.46 2.83
C SER A 56 1.78 -14.57 2.47
N MET A 57 1.34 -14.01 1.33
CA MET A 57 -0.05 -14.08 0.87
C MET A 57 -0.32 -15.35 0.06
N LYS A 58 -1.56 -15.83 0.06
CA LYS A 58 -2.03 -16.93 -0.80
C LYS A 58 -2.73 -16.44 -2.09
N SER A 59 -2.99 -15.14 -2.16
CA SER A 59 -3.66 -14.47 -3.28
C SER A 59 -2.91 -14.62 -4.62
N ASP A 60 -3.66 -14.88 -5.70
CA ASP A 60 -3.14 -15.02 -7.07
C ASP A 60 -2.79 -13.65 -7.69
N VAL A 61 -3.58 -12.64 -7.32
CA VAL A 61 -3.44 -11.25 -7.75
C VAL A 61 -3.28 -10.38 -6.51
N VAL A 62 -2.24 -9.55 -6.46
CA VAL A 62 -1.99 -8.65 -5.34
C VAL A 62 -1.93 -7.20 -5.82
N TYR A 63 -2.82 -6.38 -5.27
CA TYR A 63 -2.78 -4.93 -5.42
C TYR A 63 -1.88 -4.34 -4.35
N VAL A 64 -0.98 -3.45 -4.76
CA VAL A 64 -0.03 -2.78 -3.88
C VAL A 64 -0.35 -1.29 -3.93
N VAL A 65 -0.90 -0.75 -2.83
CA VAL A 65 -1.35 0.64 -2.76
C VAL A 65 -0.38 1.46 -1.90
N PRO A 66 0.35 2.42 -2.48
CA PRO A 66 1.18 3.33 -1.71
C PRO A 66 0.32 4.32 -0.89
N LEU A 67 0.42 4.24 0.44
CA LEU A 67 -0.16 5.21 1.37
C LEU A 67 0.73 6.46 1.47
N PHE A 68 0.83 7.19 0.35
CA PHE A 68 1.67 8.37 0.17
C PHE A 68 0.88 9.53 -0.46
N ILE A 69 1.28 10.77 -0.17
CA ILE A 69 0.64 11.99 -0.70
C ILE A 69 1.18 12.38 -2.09
N SER A 70 2.38 11.94 -2.46
CA SER A 70 2.99 12.29 -3.75
C SER A 70 3.88 11.18 -4.26
N TYR A 71 4.30 11.30 -5.52
CA TYR A 71 5.34 10.49 -6.15
C TYR A 71 6.74 10.86 -5.64
N GLY A 72 7.00 10.62 -4.36
CA GLY A 72 8.34 10.71 -3.79
C GLY A 72 9.20 9.48 -4.11
N LEU A 73 10.49 9.52 -3.75
CA LEU A 73 11.46 8.43 -3.98
C LEU A 73 10.99 7.06 -3.46
N HIS A 74 10.23 7.02 -2.36
CA HIS A 74 9.70 5.75 -1.85
C HIS A 74 8.72 5.09 -2.82
N VAL A 75 7.97 5.88 -3.59
CA VAL A 75 6.97 5.40 -4.55
C VAL A 75 7.61 5.15 -5.92
N THR A 76 8.50 6.03 -6.36
CA THR A 76 9.09 5.97 -7.71
C THR A 76 10.34 5.11 -7.80
N GLU A 77 11.07 4.95 -6.70
CA GLU A 77 12.37 4.25 -6.66
C GLU A 77 12.31 3.01 -5.76
N ASP A 78 12.09 3.20 -4.45
CA ASP A 78 12.29 2.13 -3.47
C ASP A 78 11.28 0.99 -3.63
N LEU A 79 9.98 1.31 -3.72
CA LEU A 79 8.92 0.29 -3.85
C LEU A 79 9.07 -0.54 -5.14
N PRO A 80 9.24 0.07 -6.33
CA PRO A 80 9.50 -0.70 -7.55
C PRO A 80 10.78 -1.53 -7.45
N GLU A 81 11.86 -0.98 -6.88
CA GLU A 81 13.13 -1.69 -6.73
C GLU A 81 12.99 -2.94 -5.85
N ILE A 82 12.29 -2.84 -4.72
CA ILE A 82 12.01 -3.99 -3.83
C ILE A 82 11.27 -5.11 -4.56
N LEU A 83 10.37 -4.76 -5.48
CA LEU A 83 9.52 -5.72 -6.19
C LEU A 83 10.07 -6.12 -7.57
N GLY A 84 11.18 -5.54 -8.03
CA GLY A 84 11.72 -5.77 -9.37
C GLY A 84 10.89 -5.17 -10.51
N PHE A 85 10.19 -4.06 -10.25
CA PHE A 85 9.38 -3.33 -11.23
C PHE A 85 10.13 -2.12 -11.80
N PRO A 86 9.74 -1.61 -12.99
CA PRO A 86 10.28 -0.36 -13.53
C PRO A 86 10.09 0.82 -12.57
N LYS A 87 11.10 1.68 -12.47
CA LYS A 87 11.06 2.91 -11.67
C LYS A 87 10.23 4.00 -12.37
N GLY A 88 9.81 5.01 -11.60
CA GLY A 88 9.03 6.16 -12.09
C GLY A 88 7.58 6.17 -11.60
N GLU A 89 6.78 7.09 -12.15
CA GLU A 89 5.39 7.31 -11.77
C GLU A 89 4.42 6.32 -12.44
N GLY A 90 3.13 6.43 -12.12
CA GLY A 90 2.06 5.69 -12.74
C GLY A 90 1.90 4.25 -12.25
N ARG A 91 0.73 3.70 -12.59
CA ARG A 91 0.36 2.30 -12.32
C ARG A 91 1.26 1.32 -13.07
N LYS A 92 1.67 0.24 -12.40
CA LYS A 92 2.56 -0.80 -12.96
C LYS A 92 1.94 -2.17 -12.77
N GLU A 93 1.93 -2.99 -13.81
CA GLU A 93 1.45 -4.37 -13.77
C GLU A 93 2.57 -5.33 -14.17
N GLY A 94 2.68 -6.46 -13.48
CA GLY A 94 3.73 -7.43 -13.72
C GLY A 94 3.56 -8.66 -12.84
N PHE A 95 4.64 -9.41 -12.68
CA PHE A 95 4.67 -10.62 -11.86
C PHE A 95 5.77 -10.53 -10.83
N PHE A 96 5.49 -11.00 -9.61
CA PHE A 96 6.47 -11.19 -8.56
C PHE A 96 6.35 -12.64 -8.06
N GLU A 97 7.42 -13.42 -8.26
CA GLU A 97 7.48 -14.85 -7.87
C GLU A 97 6.24 -15.67 -8.30
N GLY A 98 5.76 -15.44 -9.52
CA GLY A 98 4.60 -16.13 -10.12
C GLY A 98 3.22 -15.54 -9.79
N LYS A 99 3.13 -14.57 -8.85
CA LYS A 99 1.88 -13.87 -8.53
C LYS A 99 1.72 -12.63 -9.41
N LYS A 100 0.51 -12.36 -9.90
CA LYS A 100 0.24 -11.10 -10.60
C LYS A 100 0.26 -9.97 -9.58
N VAL A 101 1.07 -8.94 -9.81
CA VAL A 101 1.18 -7.77 -8.93
C VAL A 101 0.84 -6.50 -9.70
N ILE A 102 0.01 -5.66 -9.09
CA ILE A 102 -0.38 -4.35 -9.59
C ILE A 102 0.07 -3.31 -8.56
N ILE A 103 1.12 -2.56 -8.88
CA ILE A 103 1.48 -1.36 -8.12
C ILE A 103 0.55 -0.24 -8.56
N CYS A 104 -0.35 0.16 -7.67
CA CYS A 104 -1.28 1.26 -7.88
C CYS A 104 -0.58 2.61 -7.69
N GLU A 105 -1.28 3.67 -8.06
CA GLU A 105 -0.84 5.05 -7.81
C GLU A 105 -0.97 5.39 -6.31
N PRO A 106 -0.14 6.32 -5.79
CA PRO A 106 -0.29 6.82 -4.44
C PRO A 106 -1.63 7.54 -4.27
N ILE A 107 -2.21 7.47 -3.08
CA ILE A 107 -3.56 8.00 -2.84
C ILE A 107 -3.68 9.53 -2.88
N GLY A 108 -2.56 10.27 -2.91
CA GLY A 108 -2.51 11.70 -2.63
C GLY A 108 -3.35 12.61 -3.51
N GLU A 109 -3.56 12.25 -4.78
CA GLU A 109 -4.38 13.03 -5.72
C GLU A 109 -5.85 12.59 -5.76
N ASP A 110 -6.22 11.55 -5.00
CA ASP A 110 -7.59 11.08 -4.94
C ASP A 110 -8.49 12.13 -4.25
N LYS A 111 -9.69 12.35 -4.80
CA LYS A 111 -10.69 13.27 -4.23
C LYS A 111 -11.06 12.91 -2.78
N LEU A 112 -10.93 11.64 -2.38
CA LEU A 112 -11.11 11.18 -1.01
C LEU A 112 -10.09 11.81 -0.05
N VAL A 113 -8.87 12.12 -0.50
CA VAL A 113 -7.90 12.89 0.31
C VAL A 113 -8.39 14.32 0.50
N THR A 114 -8.93 14.96 -0.54
CA THR A 114 -9.58 16.28 -0.42
C THR A 114 -10.72 16.25 0.60
N LEU A 115 -11.58 15.22 0.54
CA LEU A 115 -12.67 15.04 1.49
C LEU A 115 -12.16 14.74 2.90
N ALA A 116 -11.07 14.00 3.06
CA ALA A 116 -10.46 13.75 4.37
C ALA A 116 -9.92 15.05 5.01
N ILE A 117 -9.34 15.95 4.21
CA ILE A 117 -8.91 17.29 4.66
C ILE A 117 -10.11 18.09 5.16
N ILE A 118 -11.18 18.15 4.37
CA ILE A 118 -12.44 18.82 4.74
C ILE A 118 -13.05 18.21 6.01
N ASN A 119 -13.09 16.88 6.09
CA ASN A 119 -13.63 16.17 7.25
C ASN A 119 -12.77 16.37 8.51
N SER A 120 -11.48 16.72 8.37
CA SER A 120 -10.66 17.11 9.51
C SER A 120 -11.24 18.34 10.23
N VAL A 121 -11.87 19.26 9.49
CA VAL A 121 -12.56 20.44 10.02
C VAL A 121 -13.95 20.09 10.56
N PHE A 122 -14.77 19.41 9.75
CA PHE A 122 -16.20 19.27 10.07
C PHE A 122 -16.59 18.03 10.88
N LYS A 123 -15.75 16.98 10.93
CA LYS A 123 -15.98 15.75 11.71
C LYS A 123 -17.35 15.10 11.46
N VAL A 124 -17.70 14.92 10.19
CA VAL A 124 -19.02 14.44 9.73
C VAL A 124 -19.04 12.95 9.32
N LEU A 125 -17.89 12.27 9.41
CA LEU A 125 -17.73 10.83 9.12
C LEU A 125 -17.31 10.05 10.37
#